data_AF-A0A7C9G005-F1
#
_entry.id   AF-A0A7C9G005-F1
#
_cell.length_a   1.000
_cell.length_b   1.000
_cell.length_c   1.000
_cell.angle_alpha   90.00
_cell.angle_beta   90.00
_cell.angle_gamma   90.00
#
_symmetry.space_group_name_H-M   'P 1'
#
loop_
_entity.id
_entity.type
_entity.pdbx_description
1 polymer ?
#
loop_
_entity_poly.entity_id
_entity_poly.type
_entity_poly.pdbx_seq_one_letter_code
_entity_poly.pdbx_strand_id
1 'polypeptide(L)'
;MDTPFLAPVEKPKSFSWKLLYYFTRKRFGQVITPLKVMSVRMPVAFGSFSGKISQLDKKLKLPAETVMLVRQRVAQLNVCLFCIDIGRAYSIRARMDQAKFDTLSDYANSPLFSERERALLDFVTRLTRDRKMDTPLFQRLAHYFDEREICEINWIIATEFYYNMGNIGLNIHSDRLCDIAKKSRSN
;
A
#
# COMPACT_ATOMS: atom_id res chain seq x y z
N MET A 1 -0.33 22.82 1.61
CA MET A 1 -1.62 22.80 0.91
C MET A 1 -2.02 21.34 0.87
N ASP A 2 -2.59 20.85 1.96
CA ASP A 2 -2.73 19.39 2.21
C ASP A 2 -4.13 18.89 1.85
N THR A 3 -4.83 19.68 1.05
CA THR A 3 -6.23 19.46 0.69
C THR A 3 -6.29 18.77 -0.68
N PRO A 4 -7.09 17.71 -0.83
CA PRO A 4 -7.35 17.11 -2.14
C PRO A 4 -7.90 18.15 -3.13
N PHE A 5 -7.56 18.00 -4.42
CA PHE A 5 -8.05 18.91 -5.47
C PHE A 5 -9.58 18.86 -5.63
N LEU A 6 -10.20 17.73 -5.28
CA LEU A 6 -11.65 17.60 -5.21
C LEU A 6 -12.10 17.54 -3.75
N ALA A 7 -13.04 18.40 -3.37
CA ALA A 7 -13.57 18.45 -2.01
C ALA A 7 -14.11 17.07 -1.55
N PRO A 8 -13.73 16.58 -0.36
CA PRO A 8 -14.27 15.35 0.19
C PRO A 8 -15.80 15.38 0.32
N VAL A 9 -16.47 14.30 -0.07
CA VAL A 9 -17.91 14.15 0.13
C VAL A 9 -18.15 13.63 1.55
N GLU A 10 -18.50 14.52 2.47
CA GLU A 10 -18.69 14.14 3.87
C GLU A 10 -20.04 13.43 4.14
N LYS A 11 -21.07 13.76 3.35
CA LYS A 11 -22.43 13.22 3.52
C LYS A 11 -22.92 12.57 2.22
N PRO A 12 -22.70 11.26 2.03
CA PRO A 12 -23.20 10.58 0.85
C PRO A 12 -24.73 10.46 0.90
N LYS A 13 -25.39 10.70 -0.24
CA LYS A 13 -26.86 10.63 -0.35
C LYS A 13 -27.38 9.19 -0.36
N SER A 14 -26.70 8.29 -1.09
CA SER A 14 -27.10 6.89 -1.24
C SER A 14 -26.91 6.06 0.04
N PHE A 15 -27.86 5.18 0.33
CA PHE A 15 -27.81 4.25 1.46
C PHE A 15 -26.58 3.34 1.42
N SER A 16 -26.23 2.80 0.25
CA SER A 16 -25.05 1.92 0.09
C SER A 16 -23.75 2.62 0.48
N TRP A 17 -23.61 3.90 0.10
CA TRP A 17 -22.47 4.73 0.47
C TRP A 17 -22.43 5.06 1.97
N LYS A 18 -23.58 5.33 2.59
CA LYS A 18 -23.67 5.52 4.05
C LYS A 18 -23.19 4.28 4.80
N LEU A 19 -23.60 3.09 4.34
CA LEU A 19 -23.20 1.81 4.90
C LEU A 19 -21.69 1.58 4.74
N LEU A 20 -21.14 1.84 3.56
CA LEU A 20 -19.70 1.71 3.30
C LEU A 20 -18.87 2.67 4.18
N TYR A 21 -19.34 3.91 4.38
CA TYR A 21 -18.70 4.89 5.28
C TYR A 21 -18.71 4.41 6.72
N TYR A 22 -19.82 3.83 7.18
CA TYR A 22 -19.91 3.23 8.51
C TYR A 22 -18.89 2.10 8.70
N PHE A 23 -18.80 1.15 7.76
CA PHE A 23 -17.81 0.06 7.84
C PHE A 23 -16.37 0.55 7.78
N THR A 24 -16.10 1.58 6.97
CA THR A 24 -14.78 2.19 6.87
C THR A 24 -14.39 2.84 8.18
N ARG A 25 -15.29 3.61 8.82
CA ARG A 25 -15.08 4.15 10.17
C ARG A 25 -14.79 3.07 11.19
N LYS A 26 -15.58 1.99 11.20
CA LYS A 26 -15.37 0.88 12.14
C LYS A 26 -14.01 0.22 11.96
N ARG A 27 -13.53 0.09 10.71
CA ARG A 27 -12.24 -0.56 10.40
C ARG A 27 -11.03 0.35 10.64
N PHE A 28 -11.12 1.62 10.28
CA PHE A 28 -9.96 2.51 10.25
C PHE A 28 -9.97 3.59 11.35
N GLY A 29 -11.08 3.76 12.06
CA GLY A 29 -11.31 4.87 13.00
C GLY A 29 -11.95 6.10 12.32
N GLN A 30 -11.89 6.18 10.99
CA GLN A 30 -12.45 7.27 10.19
C GLN A 30 -12.78 6.79 8.77
N VAL A 31 -13.44 7.64 7.98
CA VAL A 31 -13.64 7.36 6.54
C VAL A 31 -12.40 7.82 5.79
N ILE A 32 -11.72 6.90 5.10
CA ILE A 32 -10.49 7.23 4.38
C ILE A 32 -10.75 8.21 3.23
N THR A 33 -9.85 9.16 3.03
CA THR A 33 -9.96 10.22 2.03
C THR A 33 -10.12 9.71 0.59
N PRO A 34 -9.43 8.64 0.13
CA PRO A 34 -9.65 8.09 -1.21
C PRO A 34 -11.10 7.66 -1.45
N LEU A 35 -11.79 7.18 -0.41
CA LEU A 35 -13.20 6.83 -0.49
C LEU A 35 -14.10 8.07 -0.59
N LYS A 36 -13.77 9.14 0.15
CA LYS A 36 -14.49 10.44 0.15
C LYS A 36 -14.26 11.26 -1.11
N VAL A 37 -13.15 11.02 -1.82
CA VAL A 37 -12.73 11.80 -2.98
C VAL A 37 -12.95 11.01 -4.27
N MET A 38 -12.23 9.91 -4.46
CA MET A 38 -12.25 9.16 -5.72
C MET A 38 -13.46 8.23 -5.82
N SER A 39 -13.59 7.29 -4.89
CA SER A 39 -14.54 6.17 -5.05
C SER A 39 -16.00 6.62 -5.08
N VAL A 40 -16.37 7.62 -4.28
CA VAL A 40 -17.75 8.16 -4.23
C VAL A 40 -18.21 8.78 -5.56
N ARG A 41 -17.27 9.14 -6.45
CA ARG A 41 -17.53 9.74 -7.76
C ARG A 41 -17.51 8.72 -8.91
N MET A 42 -17.11 7.48 -8.63
CA MET A 42 -17.00 6.43 -9.64
C MET A 42 -18.22 5.49 -9.60
N PRO A 43 -18.59 4.87 -10.73
CA PRO A 43 -19.56 3.78 -10.72
C PRO A 43 -19.12 2.67 -9.74
N VAL A 44 -20.11 2.04 -9.10
CA VAL A 44 -19.87 1.04 -8.03
C VAL A 44 -18.92 -0.09 -8.48
N ALA A 45 -18.96 -0.47 -9.75
CA ALA A 45 -18.07 -1.49 -10.33
C ALA A 45 -16.58 -1.18 -10.13
N PHE A 46 -16.16 0.10 -10.19
CA PHE A 46 -14.77 0.51 -9.94
C PHE A 46 -14.39 0.36 -8.47
N GLY A 47 -15.31 0.69 -7.55
CA GLY A 47 -15.11 0.42 -6.12
C GLY A 47 -15.01 -1.08 -5.82
N SER A 48 -15.84 -1.89 -6.47
CA SER A 48 -15.78 -3.35 -6.38
C SER A 48 -14.45 -3.91 -6.87
N PHE A 49 -13.81 -3.31 -7.89
CA PHE A 49 -12.47 -3.69 -8.35
C PHE A 49 -11.41 -3.50 -7.25
N SER A 50 -11.40 -2.36 -6.56
CA SER A 50 -10.50 -2.15 -5.41
C SER A 50 -10.74 -3.17 -4.29
N GLY A 51 -12.00 -3.51 -4.03
CA GLY A 51 -12.35 -4.59 -3.10
C GLY A 51 -11.87 -5.97 -3.58
N LYS A 52 -11.90 -6.23 -4.89
CA LYS A 52 -11.40 -7.47 -5.50
C LYS A 52 -9.89 -7.60 -5.35
N ILE A 53 -9.12 -6.52 -5.51
CA ILE A 53 -7.67 -6.53 -5.24
C ILE A 53 -7.41 -7.01 -3.80
N SER A 54 -8.11 -6.46 -2.81
CA SER A 54 -7.96 -6.90 -1.41
C SER A 54 -8.34 -8.37 -1.19
N GLN A 55 -9.26 -8.94 -1.97
CA GLN A 55 -9.57 -10.37 -1.92
C GLN A 55 -8.48 -11.22 -2.58
N LEU A 56 -7.91 -10.75 -3.69
CA LEU A 56 -6.82 -11.42 -4.40
C LEU A 56 -5.54 -11.41 -3.58
N ASP A 57 -5.27 -10.34 -2.82
CA ASP A 57 -4.13 -10.26 -1.90
C ASP A 57 -4.16 -11.37 -0.84
N LYS A 58 -5.34 -11.87 -0.47
CA LYS A 58 -5.47 -13.03 0.45
C LYS A 58 -5.13 -14.37 -0.19
N LYS A 59 -4.88 -14.39 -1.50
CA LYS A 59 -4.51 -15.59 -2.28
C LYS A 59 -3.01 -15.61 -2.62
N LEU A 60 -2.25 -14.62 -2.16
CA LEU A 60 -0.80 -14.59 -2.31
C LEU A 60 -0.17 -15.66 -1.41
N LYS A 61 0.88 -16.31 -1.91
CA LYS A 61 1.74 -17.22 -1.14
C LYS A 61 2.78 -16.46 -0.33
N LEU A 62 3.18 -15.28 -0.80
CA LEU A 62 4.16 -14.43 -0.12
C LEU A 62 3.71 -14.12 1.33
N PRO A 63 4.64 -14.15 2.30
CA PRO A 63 4.34 -13.74 3.68
C PRO A 63 3.79 -12.32 3.73
N ALA A 64 2.85 -12.07 4.66
CA ALA A 64 2.19 -10.77 4.76
C ALA A 64 3.16 -9.60 4.97
N GLU A 65 4.24 -9.81 5.74
CA GLU A 65 5.29 -8.80 5.95
C GLU A 65 6.05 -8.51 4.64
N THR A 66 6.39 -9.55 3.86
CA THR A 66 7.01 -9.40 2.53
C THR A 66 6.12 -8.60 1.58
N VAL A 67 4.81 -8.89 1.54
CA VAL A 67 3.83 -8.12 0.75
C VAL A 67 3.84 -6.65 1.18
N MET A 68 3.86 -6.38 2.49
CA MET A 68 3.85 -5.01 3.00
C MET A 68 5.17 -4.26 2.73
N LEU A 69 6.32 -4.95 2.76
CA LEU A 69 7.61 -4.37 2.37
C LEU A 69 7.58 -3.90 0.91
N VAL A 70 7.05 -4.71 -0.01
CA VAL A 70 6.88 -4.31 -1.42
C VAL A 70 5.98 -3.09 -1.53
N ARG A 71 4.77 -3.12 -0.94
CA ARG A 71 3.82 -2.00 -0.99
C ARG A 71 4.42 -0.71 -0.44
N GLN A 72 5.05 -0.78 0.74
CA GLN A 72 5.68 0.38 1.37
C GLN A 72 6.83 0.93 0.54
N ARG A 73 7.66 0.07 -0.06
CA ARG A 73 8.78 0.53 -0.90
C ARG A 73 8.29 1.26 -2.15
N VAL A 74 7.28 0.71 -2.83
CA VAL A 74 6.67 1.36 -4.00
C VAL A 74 6.05 2.71 -3.60
N ALA A 75 5.28 2.73 -2.51
CA ALA A 75 4.65 3.96 -2.00
C ALA A 75 5.68 5.04 -1.60
N GLN A 76 6.81 4.66 -1.00
CA GLN A 76 7.92 5.55 -0.67
C GLN A 76 8.54 6.16 -1.93
N LEU A 77 8.83 5.33 -2.95
CA LEU A 77 9.44 5.78 -4.21
C LEU A 77 8.51 6.70 -5.01
N ASN A 78 7.21 6.42 -5.00
CA ASN A 78 6.20 7.25 -5.66
C ASN A 78 5.75 8.45 -4.80
N VAL A 79 6.22 8.57 -3.55
CA VAL A 79 5.84 9.63 -2.60
C VAL A 79 4.31 9.69 -2.36
N CYS A 80 3.63 8.53 -2.36
CA CYS A 80 2.21 8.48 -2.02
C CYS A 80 2.02 8.54 -0.49
N LEU A 81 1.86 9.73 0.08
CA LEU A 81 1.75 9.94 1.52
C LEU A 81 0.59 9.18 2.18
N PHE A 82 -0.56 9.09 1.51
CA PHE A 82 -1.68 8.26 1.97
C PHE A 82 -1.29 6.78 2.03
N CYS A 83 -0.64 6.27 0.98
CA CYS A 83 -0.29 4.87 0.85
C CYS A 83 0.79 4.45 1.85
N ILE A 84 1.76 5.34 2.10
CA ILE A 84 2.75 5.19 3.18
C ILE A 84 2.01 5.10 4.52
N ASP A 85 1.14 6.05 4.83
CA ASP A 85 0.39 6.11 6.10
C ASP A 85 -0.47 4.88 6.36
N ILE A 86 -1.33 4.48 5.40
CA ILE A 86 -2.20 3.31 5.57
C ILE A 86 -1.42 2.00 5.69
N GLY A 87 -0.32 1.84 4.95
CA GLY A 87 0.49 0.63 5.04
C GLY A 87 1.29 0.56 6.35
N ARG A 88 1.78 1.69 6.88
CA ARG A 88 2.34 1.74 8.24
C ARG A 88 1.29 1.41 9.30
N ALA A 89 0.08 1.96 9.18
CA ALA A 89 -1.03 1.62 10.09
C ALA A 89 -1.34 0.12 10.06
N TYR A 90 -1.30 -0.48 8.87
CA TYR A 90 -1.52 -1.91 8.71
C TYR A 90 -0.39 -2.73 9.35
N SER A 91 0.89 -2.40 9.09
CA SER A 91 2.01 -3.16 9.65
C SER A 91 2.03 -3.14 11.18
N ILE A 92 1.66 -2.01 11.80
CA ILE A 92 1.50 -1.89 13.26
C ILE A 92 0.41 -2.83 13.77
N ARG A 93 -0.79 -2.79 13.15
CA ARG A 93 -1.93 -3.63 13.56
C ARG A 93 -1.64 -5.12 13.38
N ALA A 94 -0.89 -5.47 12.34
CA ALA A 94 -0.47 -6.82 12.04
C ALA A 94 0.74 -7.29 12.88
N ARG A 95 1.27 -6.45 13.78
CA ARG A 95 2.42 -6.74 14.66
C ARG A 95 3.69 -7.15 13.88
N MET A 96 3.88 -6.58 12.70
CA MET A 96 5.09 -6.79 11.90
C MET A 96 6.28 -6.02 12.47
N ASP A 97 7.50 -6.37 12.05
CA ASP A 97 8.73 -5.72 12.53
C ASP A 97 8.80 -4.24 12.11
N GLN A 98 8.52 -3.35 13.07
CA GLN A 98 8.48 -1.90 12.81
C GLN A 98 9.85 -1.32 12.49
N ALA A 99 10.94 -1.89 13.02
CA ALA A 99 12.29 -1.39 12.79
C ALA A 99 12.68 -1.57 11.30
N LYS A 100 12.23 -2.65 10.65
CA LYS A 100 12.37 -2.80 9.20
C LYS A 100 11.64 -1.70 8.45
N PHE A 101 10.37 -1.44 8.75
CA PHE A 101 9.62 -0.42 8.03
C PHE A 101 10.21 0.98 8.24
N ASP A 102 10.74 1.28 9.43
CA ASP A 102 11.42 2.55 9.77
C ASP A 102 12.72 2.75 9.00
N THR A 103 13.45 1.68 8.72
CA THR A 103 14.72 1.72 7.97
C THR A 103 14.57 1.32 6.51
N LEU A 104 13.35 1.14 6.01
CA LEU A 104 13.08 0.63 4.66
C LEU A 104 13.66 1.51 3.54
N SER A 105 13.80 2.82 3.76
CA SER A 105 14.44 3.69 2.78
C SER A 105 15.93 3.37 2.58
N ASP A 106 16.57 2.82 3.62
CA ASP A 106 17.99 2.49 3.72
C ASP A 106 18.24 0.97 3.84
N TYR A 107 17.34 0.16 3.26
CA TYR A 107 17.41 -1.30 3.36
C TYR A 107 18.74 -1.90 2.89
N ALA A 108 19.44 -1.24 1.95
CA ALA A 108 20.69 -1.70 1.38
C ALA A 108 21.86 -1.68 2.40
N ASN A 109 21.81 -0.78 3.38
CA ASN A 109 22.85 -0.65 4.41
C ASN A 109 22.38 -1.19 5.78
N SER A 110 21.07 -1.37 5.97
CA SER A 110 20.51 -1.84 7.24
C SER A 110 20.76 -3.34 7.49
N PRO A 111 21.25 -3.73 8.67
CA PRO A 111 21.44 -5.15 9.03
C PRO A 111 20.12 -5.89 9.26
N LEU A 112 18.98 -5.19 9.28
CA LEU A 112 17.67 -5.78 9.52
C LEU A 112 17.14 -6.57 8.30
N PHE A 113 17.74 -6.40 7.12
CA PHE A 113 17.28 -7.03 5.89
C PHE A 113 18.21 -8.15 5.45
N SER A 114 17.64 -9.33 5.27
CA SER A 114 18.31 -10.50 4.69
C SER A 114 18.66 -10.28 3.21
N GLU A 115 19.55 -11.10 2.66
CA GLU A 115 19.88 -11.07 1.22
C GLU A 115 18.65 -11.35 0.33
N ARG A 116 17.73 -12.22 0.78
CA ARG A 116 16.44 -12.44 0.11
C ARG A 116 15.61 -11.17 0.03
N GLU A 117 15.50 -10.43 1.14
CA GLU A 117 14.75 -9.17 1.18
C GLU A 117 15.44 -8.05 0.41
N ARG A 118 16.79 -8.01 0.41
CA ARG A 118 17.56 -7.07 -0.41
C ARG A 118 17.34 -7.32 -1.90
N ALA A 119 17.41 -8.58 -2.34
CA ALA A 119 17.12 -8.94 -3.73
C ALA A 119 15.69 -8.54 -4.15
N LEU A 120 14.70 -8.77 -3.27
CA LEU A 120 13.33 -8.31 -3.46
C LEU A 120 13.25 -6.78 -3.60
N LEU A 121 13.82 -6.04 -2.66
CA LEU A 121 13.71 -4.58 -2.62
C LEU A 121 14.51 -3.90 -3.74
N ASP A 122 15.59 -4.51 -4.21
CA ASP A 122 16.33 -4.05 -5.39
C ASP A 122 15.49 -4.22 -6.66
N PHE A 123 14.85 -5.38 -6.85
CA PHE A 123 13.92 -5.60 -7.96
C PHE A 123 12.77 -4.60 -7.93
N VAL A 124 12.11 -4.44 -6.78
CA VAL A 124 10.99 -3.51 -6.59
C VAL A 124 11.44 -2.07 -6.87
N THR A 125 12.60 -1.68 -6.35
CA THR A 125 13.15 -0.33 -6.54
C THR A 125 13.46 -0.06 -8.01
N ARG A 126 14.15 -0.98 -8.68
CA ARG A 126 14.50 -0.85 -10.10
C ARG A 126 13.25 -0.73 -10.97
N LEU A 127 12.29 -1.64 -10.81
CA LEU A 127 11.08 -1.63 -11.62
C LEU A 127 10.24 -0.37 -11.38
N THR A 128 10.11 0.06 -10.13
CA THR A 128 9.29 1.22 -9.76
C THR A 128 9.88 2.54 -10.25
N ARG A 129 11.16 2.78 -9.95
CA ARG A 129 11.83 4.06 -10.25
C ARG A 129 12.16 4.18 -11.73
N ASP A 130 12.77 3.14 -12.30
CA ASP A 130 13.40 3.22 -13.61
C ASP A 130 12.48 2.67 -14.72
N ARG A 131 11.38 1.99 -14.36
CA ARG A 131 10.41 1.35 -15.27
C ARG A 131 11.07 0.41 -16.28
N LYS A 132 12.18 -0.18 -15.87
CA LYS A 132 13.04 -1.07 -16.66
C LYS A 132 13.49 -2.21 -15.78
N MET A 133 13.83 -3.33 -16.41
CA MET A 133 14.42 -4.48 -15.73
C MET A 133 15.56 -5.04 -16.59
N ASP A 134 16.58 -5.59 -15.94
CA ASP A 134 17.68 -6.29 -16.61
C ASP A 134 17.77 -7.75 -16.13
N THR A 135 18.36 -8.58 -16.98
CA THR A 135 18.49 -10.02 -16.74
C THR A 135 19.24 -10.33 -15.44
N PRO A 136 20.38 -9.69 -15.12
CA PRO A 136 21.10 -9.96 -13.87
C PRO A 136 20.24 -9.72 -12.62
N LEU A 137 19.49 -8.61 -12.56
CA LEU A 137 18.66 -8.33 -11.40
C LEU A 137 17.47 -9.31 -11.30
N PHE A 138 16.86 -9.66 -12.42
CA PHE A 138 15.82 -10.69 -12.46
C PHE A 138 16.35 -12.05 -11.98
N GLN A 139 17.52 -12.47 -12.46
CA GLN A 139 18.16 -13.73 -12.03
C GLN A 139 18.48 -13.74 -10.55
N ARG A 140 18.94 -12.60 -9.99
CA ARG A 140 19.16 -12.47 -8.55
C ARG A 140 17.87 -12.61 -7.75
N LEU A 141 16.75 -12.05 -8.22
CA LEU A 141 15.46 -12.28 -7.58
C LEU A 141 15.05 -13.76 -7.67
N ALA A 142 15.18 -14.36 -8.86
CA ALA A 142 14.79 -15.74 -9.13
C ALA A 142 15.62 -16.78 -8.37
N HIS A 143 16.78 -16.40 -7.82
CA HIS A 143 17.52 -17.24 -6.90
C HIS A 143 16.79 -17.47 -5.56
N TYR A 144 15.94 -16.52 -5.12
CA TYR A 144 15.28 -16.55 -3.81
C TYR A 144 13.76 -16.70 -3.83
N PHE A 145 13.15 -16.52 -5.00
CA PHE A 145 11.70 -16.53 -5.19
C PHE A 145 11.33 -17.43 -6.36
N ASP A 146 10.30 -18.27 -6.18
CA ASP A 146 9.79 -19.09 -7.27
C ASP A 146 9.02 -18.27 -8.32
N GLU A 147 8.71 -18.85 -9.48
CA GLU A 147 8.00 -18.15 -10.57
C GLU A 147 6.65 -17.57 -10.11
N ARG A 148 5.96 -18.27 -9.21
CA ARG A 148 4.67 -17.83 -8.69
C ARG A 148 4.86 -16.61 -7.77
N GLU A 149 5.82 -16.64 -6.87
CA GLU A 149 6.18 -15.53 -5.99
C GLU A 149 6.64 -14.31 -6.79
N ILE A 150 7.42 -14.48 -7.86
CA ILE A 150 7.83 -13.39 -8.75
C ILE A 150 6.61 -12.72 -9.41
N CYS A 151 5.66 -13.52 -9.89
CA CYS A 151 4.41 -12.99 -10.44
C CYS A 151 3.59 -12.22 -9.38
N GLU A 152 3.57 -12.73 -8.15
CA GLU A 152 2.92 -12.06 -7.02
C GLU A 152 3.61 -10.73 -6.67
N ILE A 153 4.95 -10.66 -6.68
CA ILE A 153 5.70 -9.40 -6.51
C ILE A 153 5.27 -8.37 -7.56
N ASN A 154 5.20 -8.77 -8.83
CA ASN A 154 4.76 -7.88 -9.91
C ASN A 154 3.30 -7.42 -9.74
N TRP A 155 2.41 -8.32 -9.32
CA TRP A 155 1.03 -7.98 -8.98
C TRP A 155 0.94 -6.92 -7.87
N ILE A 156 1.74 -7.08 -6.81
CA ILE A 156 1.76 -6.13 -5.69
C ILE A 156 2.27 -4.77 -6.17
N ILE A 157 3.35 -4.73 -6.96
CA ILE A 157 3.88 -3.48 -7.54
C ILE A 157 2.80 -2.79 -8.39
N ALA A 158 2.15 -3.52 -9.31
CA ALA A 158 1.16 -2.96 -10.21
C ALA A 158 -0.07 -2.41 -9.46
N THR A 159 -0.57 -3.15 -8.47
CA THR A 159 -1.72 -2.70 -7.67
C THR A 159 -1.37 -1.55 -6.74
N GLU A 160 -0.13 -1.48 -6.24
CA GLU A 160 0.34 -0.33 -5.48
C GLU A 160 0.48 0.92 -6.36
N PHE A 161 0.96 0.78 -7.61
CA PHE A 161 0.93 1.86 -8.59
C PHE A 161 -0.49 2.38 -8.84
N TYR A 162 -1.45 1.47 -9.00
CA TYR A 162 -2.86 1.84 -9.14
C TYR A 162 -3.35 2.71 -7.98
N TYR A 163 -3.04 2.35 -6.73
CA TYR A 163 -3.39 3.16 -5.55
C TYR A 163 -2.62 4.48 -5.51
N ASN A 164 -1.31 4.44 -5.78
CA ASN A 164 -0.45 5.62 -5.71
C ASN A 164 -0.91 6.69 -6.70
N MET A 165 -1.13 6.32 -7.97
CA MET A 165 -1.53 7.29 -9.00
C MET A 165 -2.90 7.88 -8.74
N GLY A 166 -3.86 7.08 -8.24
CA GLY A 166 -5.18 7.57 -7.86
C GLY A 166 -5.13 8.63 -6.75
N ASN A 167 -4.24 8.43 -5.75
CA ASN A 167 -4.11 9.38 -4.64
C ASN A 167 -3.29 10.62 -5.02
N ILE A 168 -2.14 10.43 -5.68
CA ILE A 168 -1.25 11.51 -6.10
C ILE A 168 -1.96 12.44 -7.08
N GLY A 169 -2.64 11.88 -8.10
CA GLY A 169 -3.36 12.66 -9.10
C GLY A 169 -4.50 13.52 -8.54
N LEU A 170 -4.96 13.23 -7.32
CA LEU A 170 -6.03 13.97 -6.63
C LEU A 170 -5.52 14.78 -5.44
N ASN A 171 -4.20 14.87 -5.24
CA ASN A 171 -3.55 15.53 -4.10
C ASN A 171 -4.04 14.99 -2.74
N ILE A 172 -4.24 13.66 -2.64
CA ILE A 172 -4.67 13.00 -1.41
C ILE A 172 -3.45 12.71 -0.53
N HIS A 173 -3.40 13.39 0.62
CA HIS A 173 -2.35 13.25 1.62
C HIS A 173 -2.68 12.18 2.68
N SER A 174 -1.81 12.07 3.69
CA SER A 174 -1.97 11.18 4.83
C SER A 174 -3.25 11.48 5.61
N ASP A 175 -3.95 10.42 6.04
CA ASP A 175 -5.10 10.49 6.93
C ASP A 175 -4.68 10.35 8.41
N ARG A 176 -3.38 10.24 8.70
CA ARG A 176 -2.83 9.97 10.04
C ARG A 176 -3.32 8.64 10.64
N LEU A 177 -3.56 7.64 9.78
CA LEU A 177 -3.98 6.30 10.17
C LEU A 177 -2.90 5.59 11.01
N CYS A 178 -1.63 5.87 10.74
CA CYS A 178 -0.50 5.37 11.52
C CYS A 178 -0.60 5.81 12.98
N ASP A 179 -0.91 7.08 13.24
CA ASP A 179 -1.06 7.62 14.60
C ASP A 179 -2.24 6.97 15.33
N ILE A 180 -3.35 6.76 14.62
CA ILE A 180 -4.52 6.04 15.17
C ILE A 180 -4.12 4.60 15.55
N ALA A 181 -3.37 3.92 14.69
CA ALA A 181 -2.91 2.56 14.97
C ALA A 181 -1.96 2.49 16.17
N LYS A 182 -1.05 3.46 16.33
CA LYS A 182 -0.16 3.55 17.51
C LYS A 182 -0.94 3.74 18.81
N LYS A 183 -1.92 4.66 18.83
CA LYS A 183 -2.78 4.90 20.00
C LYS A 183 -3.60 3.68 20.41
N SER A 184 -4.08 2.90 19.44
CA SER A 184 -4.81 1.66 19.73
C SER A 184 -3.94 0.55 20.34
N ARG A 185 -2.61 0.62 20.22
CA ARG A 185 -1.68 -0.36 20.79
C ARG A 185 -1.26 -0.02 22.21
N SER A 186 -1.32 1.25 22.60
CA SER A 186 -0.95 1.72 23.94
C SER A 186 -2.07 1.60 24.97
N ASN A 187 -3.28 1.25 24.54
CA ASN A 187 -4.44 0.94 25.39
C ASN A 187 -4.65 -0.56 25.45
#